data_AF-A0A1G2E084-F1
#
_entry.id   AF-A0A1G2E084-F1
#
_cell.length_a   1.000
_cell.length_b   1.000
_cell.length_c   1.000
_cell.angle_alpha   90.00
_cell.angle_beta   90.00
_cell.angle_gamma   90.00
#
_symmetry.space_group_name_H-M   'P 1'
#
loop_
_entity.id
_entity.type
_entity.pdbx_description
1 polymer ?
#
loop_
_entity_poly.entity_id
_entity_poly.type
_entity_poly.pdbx_seq_one_letter_code
_entity_poly.pdbx_strand_id
1 'polypeptide(L)'
;MLEKETQFLKQEGAKPEQKEDKKEGLAELRDRIRKRSLELRKEGVPVDERARINVDEFHGIYSGQSIESDKAWIKELKGRWKEAAIAGSNLSWAFPKEEALREMPTGDIFEMLTTSILDKNLGEDFIVTRTSEYDDARNKVDHMIAHKPTKTIVCAFDEIGAVSGERFKEKQNKILERNWKRGGADLKYGIFFEGKEGKMKLKKGHVFQVPLFYLAMSKEDIKKTLDDPSQQEKVFHDFIGSVKEQIKKLREYPLHPKLKERLDSFEEIIEKF
;
A
#
# COMPACT_ATOMS: atom_id res chain seq x y z
N MET A 1 -17.87 5.49 56.27
CA MET A 1 -18.57 4.39 55.59
C MET A 1 -19.07 4.95 54.28
N LEU A 2 -18.32 4.65 53.22
CA LEU A 2 -18.61 5.07 51.85
C LEU A 2 -19.65 4.12 51.27
N GLU A 3 -20.78 4.66 50.84
CA GLU A 3 -21.70 3.99 49.93
C GLU A 3 -22.00 4.95 48.77
N LYS A 4 -22.03 4.39 47.57
CA LYS A 4 -22.36 4.97 46.25
C LYS A 4 -21.18 5.40 45.36
N GLU A 5 -20.31 4.43 45.05
CA GLU A 5 -19.61 4.36 43.77
C GLU A 5 -19.77 2.95 43.19
N THR A 6 -20.80 2.71 42.38
CA THR A 6 -20.81 1.59 41.44
C THR A 6 -21.82 1.81 40.32
N GLN A 7 -21.51 2.78 39.44
CA GLN A 7 -22.08 2.82 38.11
C GLN A 7 -20.93 3.15 37.16
N PHE A 8 -20.27 2.14 36.59
CA PHE A 8 -19.65 2.20 35.27
C PHE A 8 -19.14 0.79 34.89
N LEU A 9 -19.27 0.46 33.61
CA LEU A 9 -18.76 -0.74 32.91
C LEU A 9 -19.61 -2.03 32.96
N LYS A 10 -20.78 -1.99 32.31
CA LYS A 10 -21.17 -3.10 31.43
C LYS A 10 -20.85 -2.67 30.00
N GLN A 11 -19.67 -3.04 29.50
CA GLN A 11 -19.47 -3.09 28.05
C GLN A 11 -20.28 -4.27 27.51
N GLU A 12 -21.24 -3.93 26.67
CA GLU A 12 -22.07 -4.88 25.93
C GLU A 12 -21.18 -5.80 25.09
N GLY A 13 -21.38 -7.11 25.26
CA GLY A 13 -20.75 -8.12 24.44
C GLY A 13 -21.18 -7.98 22.98
N ALA A 14 -20.21 -7.83 22.09
CA ALA A 14 -20.43 -7.99 20.66
C ALA A 14 -21.10 -9.35 20.39
N LYS A 15 -22.24 -9.33 19.70
CA LYS A 15 -23.03 -10.52 19.36
C LYS A 15 -22.21 -11.56 18.58
N PRO A 16 -22.45 -12.87 18.77
CA PRO A 16 -21.70 -13.96 18.10
C PRO A 16 -21.69 -13.87 16.57
N GLU A 17 -22.79 -13.48 15.93
CA GLU A 17 -22.92 -13.37 14.46
C GLU A 17 -21.88 -12.42 13.84
N GLN A 18 -21.61 -11.26 14.47
CA GLN A 18 -20.65 -10.27 13.96
C GLN A 18 -19.17 -10.70 14.04
N LYS A 19 -18.87 -11.82 14.71
CA LYS A 19 -17.51 -12.37 14.79
C LYS A 19 -17.26 -13.47 13.75
N GLU A 20 -18.30 -14.16 13.29
CA GLU A 20 -18.19 -15.20 12.25
C GLU A 20 -18.06 -14.58 10.86
N ASP A 21 -18.93 -13.64 10.49
CA ASP A 21 -18.89 -12.96 9.17
C ASP A 21 -17.52 -12.28 8.89
N LYS A 22 -16.92 -11.68 9.92
CA LYS A 22 -15.61 -11.01 9.80
C LYS A 22 -14.44 -11.96 9.51
N LYS A 23 -14.56 -13.23 9.87
CA LYS A 23 -13.53 -14.23 9.54
C LYS A 23 -13.65 -14.67 8.08
N GLU A 24 -14.86 -14.63 7.53
CA GLU A 24 -15.14 -15.03 6.16
C GLU A 24 -14.60 -14.00 5.17
N GLY A 25 -14.92 -12.70 5.31
CA GLY A 25 -14.43 -11.65 4.41
C GLY A 25 -12.89 -11.55 4.35
N LEU A 26 -12.21 -11.73 5.50
CA LEU A 26 -10.73 -11.76 5.52
C LEU A 26 -10.15 -13.02 4.87
N ALA A 27 -10.80 -14.17 5.04
CA ALA A 27 -10.36 -15.41 4.39
C ALA A 27 -10.52 -15.34 2.87
N GLU A 28 -11.63 -14.79 2.40
CA GLU A 28 -11.86 -14.53 0.97
C GLU A 28 -10.84 -13.56 0.39
N LEU A 29 -10.54 -12.47 1.10
CA LEU A 29 -9.51 -11.52 0.69
C LEU A 29 -8.14 -12.20 0.56
N ARG A 30 -7.76 -13.03 1.55
CA ARG A 30 -6.51 -13.81 1.51
C ARG A 30 -6.46 -14.75 0.31
N ASP A 31 -7.54 -15.48 0.03
CA ASP A 31 -7.60 -16.40 -1.11
C ASP A 31 -7.50 -15.67 -2.45
N ARG A 32 -8.20 -14.53 -2.59
CA ARG A 32 -8.14 -13.69 -3.80
C ARG A 32 -6.73 -13.18 -4.06
N ILE A 33 -6.07 -12.61 -3.04
CA ILE A 33 -4.70 -12.11 -3.15
C ILE A 33 -3.72 -13.26 -3.47
N ARG A 34 -3.91 -14.44 -2.87
CA ARG A 34 -3.08 -15.62 -3.15
C ARG A 34 -3.22 -16.10 -4.59
N LYS A 35 -4.45 -16.21 -5.09
CA LYS A 35 -4.73 -16.56 -6.50
C LYS A 35 -4.08 -15.57 -7.45
N ARG A 36 -4.27 -14.28 -7.19
CA ARG A 36 -3.65 -13.22 -7.99
C ARG A 36 -2.13 -13.28 -7.97
N SER A 37 -1.54 -13.52 -6.80
CA SER A 37 -0.08 -13.67 -6.65
C SER A 37 0.47 -14.82 -7.50
N LEU A 38 -0.27 -15.92 -7.64
CA LEU A 38 0.11 -17.03 -8.51
C LEU A 38 0.10 -16.64 -9.98
N GLU A 39 -0.90 -15.87 -10.43
CA GLU A 39 -0.97 -15.34 -11.80
C GLU A 39 0.17 -14.37 -12.08
N LEU A 40 0.40 -13.41 -11.20
CA LEU A 40 1.50 -12.45 -11.31
C LEU A 40 2.86 -13.15 -11.42
N ARG A 41 3.10 -14.22 -10.64
CA ARG A 41 4.31 -15.02 -10.78
C ARG A 41 4.41 -15.73 -12.12
N LYS A 42 3.30 -16.23 -12.70
CA LYS A 42 3.29 -16.80 -14.07
C LYS A 42 3.65 -15.76 -15.12
N GLU A 43 3.32 -14.48 -14.88
CA GLU A 43 3.72 -13.34 -15.71
C GLU A 43 5.17 -12.88 -15.46
N GLY A 44 5.90 -13.50 -14.52
CA GLY A 44 7.28 -13.17 -14.17
C GLY A 44 7.44 -12.05 -13.14
N VAL A 45 6.34 -11.61 -12.51
CA VAL A 45 6.37 -10.61 -11.43
C VAL A 45 6.86 -11.25 -10.12
N PRO A 46 7.90 -10.71 -9.47
CA PRO A 46 8.53 -11.30 -8.29
C PRO A 46 7.76 -11.00 -7.00
N VAL A 47 6.58 -11.61 -6.82
CA VAL A 47 5.76 -11.41 -5.61
C VAL A 47 5.65 -12.67 -4.75
N ASP A 48 5.50 -12.46 -3.44
CA ASP A 48 5.12 -13.49 -2.47
C ASP A 48 3.61 -13.84 -2.54
N GLU A 49 3.07 -14.60 -1.59
CA GLU A 49 1.66 -14.97 -1.57
C GLU A 49 0.68 -13.85 -1.19
N ARG A 50 1.20 -12.69 -0.75
CA ARG A 50 0.45 -11.50 -0.35
C ARG A 50 0.52 -10.39 -1.40
N ALA A 51 0.88 -10.74 -2.64
CA ALA A 51 1.15 -9.83 -3.75
C ALA A 51 2.22 -8.77 -3.43
N ARG A 52 3.11 -9.06 -2.49
CA ARG A 52 4.19 -8.16 -2.07
C ARG A 52 5.48 -8.51 -2.80
N ILE A 53 6.23 -7.51 -3.26
CA ILE A 53 7.51 -7.76 -3.94
C ILE A 53 8.46 -8.55 -3.03
N ASN A 54 8.85 -9.74 -3.50
CA ASN A 54 9.79 -10.62 -2.83
C ASN A 54 11.23 -10.20 -3.15
N VAL A 55 11.96 -9.72 -2.14
CA VAL A 55 13.34 -9.24 -2.30
C VAL A 55 14.33 -10.35 -2.69
N ASP A 56 14.03 -11.61 -2.39
CA ASP A 56 14.89 -12.76 -2.73
C ASP A 56 14.94 -13.03 -4.22
N GLU A 57 13.89 -12.63 -4.92
CA GLU A 57 13.83 -12.73 -6.37
C GLU A 57 14.77 -11.74 -7.08
N PHE A 58 15.47 -10.87 -6.34
CA PHE A 58 16.41 -9.88 -6.89
C PHE A 58 17.89 -10.33 -6.79
N HIS A 59 18.14 -11.60 -6.44
CA HIS A 59 19.48 -12.17 -6.57
C HIS A 59 20.01 -12.02 -8.00
N GLY A 60 21.27 -11.60 -8.13
CA GLY A 60 21.91 -11.29 -9.41
C GLY A 60 21.65 -9.86 -9.92
N ILE A 61 20.67 -9.14 -9.35
CA ILE A 61 20.50 -7.69 -9.52
C ILE A 61 21.22 -6.95 -8.41
N TYR A 62 21.06 -7.42 -7.17
CA TYR A 62 21.79 -6.95 -6.00
C TYR A 62 22.67 -8.06 -5.43
N SER A 63 23.74 -7.67 -4.73
CA SER A 63 24.57 -8.64 -4.02
C SER A 63 23.76 -9.30 -2.90
N GLY A 64 24.03 -10.59 -2.63
CA GLY A 64 23.40 -11.30 -1.52
C GLY A 64 23.59 -10.56 -0.19
N GLN A 65 24.78 -9.99 0.04
CA GLN A 65 25.06 -9.15 1.21
C GLN A 65 24.13 -7.93 1.31
N SER A 66 23.81 -7.26 0.20
CA SER A 66 22.87 -6.13 0.24
C SER A 66 21.45 -6.58 0.58
N ILE A 67 20.99 -7.71 0.04
CA ILE A 67 19.63 -8.23 0.31
C ILE A 67 19.52 -8.65 1.77
N GLU A 68 20.51 -9.37 2.30
CA GLU A 68 20.52 -9.80 3.70
C GLU A 68 20.64 -8.62 4.67
N SER A 69 21.41 -7.58 4.32
CA SER A 69 21.48 -6.35 5.13
C SER A 69 20.13 -5.65 5.20
N ASP A 70 19.41 -5.54 4.09
CA ASP A 70 18.09 -4.90 4.05
C ASP A 70 17.06 -5.69 4.87
N LYS A 71 17.04 -7.02 4.74
CA LYS A 71 16.19 -7.91 5.55
C LYS A 71 16.50 -7.79 7.05
N ALA A 72 17.79 -7.79 7.42
CA ALA A 72 18.20 -7.65 8.80
C ALA A 72 17.74 -6.31 9.39
N TRP A 73 17.89 -5.22 8.63
CA TRP A 73 17.40 -3.89 9.02
C TRP A 73 15.88 -3.87 9.21
N ILE A 74 15.10 -4.51 8.32
CA ILE A 74 13.65 -4.63 8.47
C ILE A 74 13.27 -5.42 9.71
N LYS A 75 13.94 -6.56 9.95
CA LYS A 75 13.71 -7.39 11.13
C LYS A 75 13.97 -6.60 12.43
N GLU A 76 15.07 -5.87 12.49
CA GLU A 76 15.40 -5.01 13.63
C GLU A 76 14.39 -3.88 13.82
N LEU A 77 13.98 -3.22 12.73
CA LEU A 77 12.99 -2.14 12.76
C LEU A 77 11.63 -2.64 13.30
N LYS A 78 11.15 -3.78 12.80
CA LYS A 78 9.92 -4.42 13.29
C LYS A 78 10.03 -4.84 14.75
N GLY A 79 11.20 -5.34 15.17
CA GLY A 79 11.49 -5.64 16.58
C GLY A 79 11.31 -4.41 17.46
N ARG A 80 11.95 -3.28 17.08
CA ARG A 80 11.83 -2.01 17.81
C ARG A 80 10.39 -1.48 17.85
N TRP A 81 9.63 -1.60 16.77
CA TRP A 81 8.21 -1.21 16.77
C TRP A 81 7.38 -2.06 17.72
N LYS A 82 7.61 -3.38 17.74
CA LYS A 82 6.91 -4.29 18.65
C LYS A 82 7.24 -3.99 20.10
N GLU A 83 8.51 -3.80 20.44
CA GLU A 83 8.94 -3.42 21.78
C GLU A 83 8.34 -2.09 22.22
N ALA A 84 8.38 -1.08 21.34
CA ALA A 84 7.80 0.23 21.60
C ALA A 84 6.29 0.19 21.86
N ALA A 85 5.55 -0.63 21.11
CA ALA A 85 4.12 -0.85 21.27
C ALA A 85 3.81 -1.53 22.62
N ILE A 86 4.59 -2.54 23.00
CA ILE A 86 4.43 -3.24 24.28
C ILE A 86 4.73 -2.31 25.46
N ALA A 87 5.78 -1.48 25.34
CA ALA A 87 6.25 -0.57 26.37
C ALA A 87 5.40 0.71 26.53
N GLY A 88 4.43 0.96 25.64
CA GLY A 88 3.63 2.19 25.68
C GLY A 88 4.46 3.47 25.46
N SER A 89 5.63 3.34 24.83
CA SER A 89 6.59 4.43 24.64
C SER A 89 6.13 5.46 23.60
N ASN A 90 6.89 6.53 23.39
CA ASN A 90 6.65 7.56 22.36
C ASN A 90 6.66 7.04 20.91
N LEU A 91 6.84 5.74 20.66
CA LEU A 91 6.71 5.06 19.37
C LEU A 91 5.41 4.21 19.27
N SER A 92 4.62 4.11 20.34
CA SER A 92 3.34 3.39 20.38
C SER A 92 2.26 3.98 19.45
N TRP A 93 2.43 5.22 18.97
CA TRP A 93 1.58 5.80 17.93
C TRP A 93 1.75 5.14 16.55
N ALA A 94 2.90 4.50 16.30
CA ALA A 94 3.14 3.78 15.05
C ALA A 94 2.42 2.43 15.03
N PHE A 95 2.25 1.81 16.20
CA PHE A 95 1.58 0.53 16.39
C PHE A 95 0.90 0.51 17.77
N PRO A 96 -0.44 0.65 17.85
CA PRO A 96 -1.18 0.42 19.09
C PRO A 96 -0.88 -0.97 19.64
N LYS A 97 -0.79 -1.11 20.96
CA LYS A 97 -0.45 -2.39 21.63
C LYS A 97 -1.41 -3.51 21.20
N GLU A 98 -2.69 -3.20 21.01
CA GLU A 98 -3.71 -4.13 20.55
C GLU A 98 -3.50 -4.59 19.10
N GLU A 99 -2.88 -3.78 18.24
CA GLU A 99 -2.56 -4.15 16.87
C GLU A 99 -1.24 -4.93 16.77
N ALA A 100 -0.26 -4.61 17.61
CA ALA A 100 1.02 -5.35 17.66
C ALA A 100 0.88 -6.81 18.10
N LEU A 101 -0.23 -7.15 18.77
CA LEU A 101 -0.56 -8.50 19.22
C LEU A 101 -1.48 -9.26 18.25
N ARG A 102 -2.00 -8.62 17.20
CA ARG A 102 -2.81 -9.31 16.18
C ARG A 102 -1.92 -10.09 15.23
N GLU A 103 -2.43 -11.22 14.77
CA GLU A 103 -1.83 -11.99 13.68
C GLU A 103 -1.70 -11.14 12.40
N MET A 104 -2.66 -10.23 12.18
CA MET A 104 -2.67 -9.29 11.06
C MET A 104 -3.12 -7.90 11.55
N PRO A 105 -2.21 -6.90 11.56
CA PRO A 105 -2.55 -5.51 11.87
C PRO A 105 -3.59 -4.94 10.92
N THR A 106 -4.31 -3.89 11.33
CA THR A 106 -5.34 -3.29 10.47
C THR A 106 -4.72 -2.63 9.22
N GLY A 107 -3.49 -2.14 9.32
CA GLY A 107 -2.70 -1.68 8.17
C GLY A 107 -2.50 -2.77 7.11
N ASP A 108 -2.03 -3.96 7.50
CA ASP A 108 -1.88 -5.10 6.58
C ASP A 108 -3.20 -5.46 5.86
N ILE A 109 -4.33 -5.41 6.58
CA ILE A 109 -5.65 -5.67 6.00
C ILE A 109 -5.99 -4.58 4.97
N PHE A 110 -5.72 -3.32 5.29
CA PHE A 110 -5.95 -2.21 4.36
C PHE A 110 -5.16 -2.40 3.08
N GLU A 111 -3.85 -2.67 3.19
CA GLU A 111 -2.99 -2.86 2.02
C GLU A 111 -3.46 -4.01 1.12
N MET A 112 -3.86 -5.13 1.72
CA MET A 112 -4.41 -6.26 0.99
C MET A 112 -5.74 -5.92 0.33
N LEU A 113 -6.63 -5.23 1.04
CA LEU A 113 -7.94 -4.82 0.54
C LEU A 113 -7.80 -3.87 -0.63
N THR A 114 -6.96 -2.84 -0.52
CA THR A 114 -6.66 -1.89 -1.60
C THR A 114 -6.05 -2.60 -2.80
N THR A 115 -5.11 -3.53 -2.58
CA THR A 115 -4.54 -4.34 -3.68
C THR A 115 -5.63 -5.09 -4.44
N SER A 116 -6.54 -5.75 -3.70
CA SER A 116 -7.66 -6.48 -4.28
C SER A 116 -8.64 -5.58 -5.05
N ILE A 117 -8.98 -4.42 -4.48
CA ILE A 117 -9.90 -3.46 -5.11
C ILE A 117 -9.30 -2.94 -6.42
N LEU A 118 -8.04 -2.52 -6.40
CA LEU A 118 -7.38 -1.97 -7.58
C LEU A 118 -7.19 -3.05 -8.65
N ASP A 119 -6.73 -4.24 -8.27
CA ASP A 119 -6.54 -5.33 -9.23
C ASP A 119 -7.86 -5.72 -9.92
N LYS A 120 -8.95 -5.82 -9.15
CA LYS A 120 -10.29 -6.12 -9.68
C LYS A 120 -10.77 -5.08 -10.69
N ASN A 121 -10.60 -3.78 -10.38
CA ASN A 121 -11.20 -2.71 -11.17
C ASN A 121 -10.30 -2.23 -12.32
N LEU A 122 -8.98 -2.24 -12.15
CA LEU A 122 -8.03 -1.91 -13.22
C LEU A 122 -7.90 -3.06 -14.23
N GLY A 123 -8.09 -4.30 -13.80
CA GLY A 123 -8.13 -5.48 -14.66
C GLY A 123 -6.78 -5.95 -15.18
N GLU A 124 -6.80 -6.81 -16.20
CA GLU A 124 -5.62 -7.54 -16.67
C GLU A 124 -4.55 -6.67 -17.33
N ASP A 125 -4.90 -5.45 -17.75
CA ASP A 125 -3.96 -4.49 -18.34
C ASP A 125 -2.98 -3.91 -17.30
N PHE A 126 -3.18 -4.19 -16.02
CA PHE A 126 -2.34 -3.64 -14.95
C PHE A 126 -1.67 -4.73 -14.12
N ILE A 127 -0.49 -4.38 -13.61
CA ILE A 127 0.20 -5.10 -12.54
C ILE A 127 0.02 -4.25 -11.29
N VAL A 128 -0.74 -4.78 -10.32
CA VAL A 128 -0.93 -4.16 -9.01
C VAL A 128 -0.22 -5.02 -7.97
N THR A 129 0.74 -4.43 -7.26
CA THR A 129 1.52 -5.15 -6.24
C THR A 129 1.77 -4.25 -5.04
N ARG A 130 1.91 -4.86 -3.87
CA ARG A 130 2.52 -4.21 -2.71
C ARG A 130 4.04 -4.16 -2.91
N THR A 131 4.68 -3.08 -2.51
CA THR A 131 6.14 -2.94 -2.63
C THR A 131 6.86 -3.85 -1.63
N SER A 132 8.18 -4.00 -1.75
CA SER A 132 8.95 -4.77 -0.78
C SER A 132 8.80 -4.21 0.64
N GLU A 133 8.98 -5.03 1.68
CA GLU A 133 9.00 -4.51 3.06
C GLU A 133 10.06 -3.42 3.26
N TYR A 134 11.16 -3.52 2.51
CA TYR A 134 12.19 -2.49 2.48
C TYR A 134 11.66 -1.17 1.92
N ASP A 135 11.02 -1.18 0.75
CA ASP A 135 10.51 0.03 0.10
C ASP A 135 9.35 0.65 0.88
N ASP A 136 8.46 -0.16 1.43
CA ASP A 136 7.43 0.27 2.38
C ASP A 136 8.08 0.98 3.59
N ALA A 137 8.96 0.29 4.34
CA ALA A 137 9.48 0.87 5.57
C ALA A 137 10.47 2.02 5.36
N ARG A 138 11.35 1.92 4.36
CA ARG A 138 12.42 2.90 4.08
C ARG A 138 11.95 4.00 3.16
N ASN A 139 11.29 3.63 2.06
CA ASN A 139 10.89 4.55 1.01
C ASN A 139 9.45 5.05 1.21
N LYS A 140 8.64 4.48 2.12
CA LYS A 140 7.27 4.93 2.43
C LYS A 140 6.38 4.88 1.20
N VAL A 141 6.28 3.68 0.64
CA VAL A 141 5.51 3.38 -0.56
C VAL A 141 4.86 2.02 -0.35
N ASP A 142 3.55 1.93 -0.26
CA ASP A 142 2.86 0.67 0.04
C ASP A 142 2.64 -0.18 -1.21
N HIS A 143 2.35 0.48 -2.34
CA HIS A 143 2.01 -0.20 -3.59
C HIS A 143 2.71 0.41 -4.81
N MET A 144 2.76 -0.39 -5.86
CA MET A 144 3.20 0.00 -7.19
C MET A 144 2.20 -0.54 -8.23
N ILE A 145 1.84 0.33 -9.17
CA ILE A 145 0.97 0.03 -10.31
C ILE A 145 1.77 0.23 -11.60
N ALA A 146 1.77 -0.78 -12.46
CA ALA A 146 2.31 -0.67 -13.82
C ALA A 146 1.25 -1.02 -14.86
N HIS A 147 1.21 -0.27 -15.96
CA HIS A 147 0.28 -0.48 -17.06
C HIS A 147 0.98 -1.27 -18.16
N LYS A 148 0.50 -2.49 -18.41
CA LYS A 148 1.09 -3.45 -19.33
C LYS A 148 1.03 -2.95 -20.78
N PRO A 149 -0.02 -2.30 -21.31
CA PRO A 149 -0.03 -1.79 -22.67
C PRO A 149 1.03 -0.73 -22.94
N THR A 150 1.12 0.31 -22.10
CA THR A 150 2.11 1.40 -22.27
C THR A 150 3.49 1.03 -21.75
N LYS A 151 3.61 -0.08 -21.01
CA LYS A 151 4.86 -0.57 -20.43
C LYS A 151 5.48 0.45 -19.46
N THR A 152 4.65 1.27 -18.83
CA THR A 152 5.06 2.30 -17.87
C THR A 152 4.68 1.90 -16.46
N ILE A 153 5.55 2.23 -15.50
CA ILE A 153 5.13 2.28 -14.10
C ILE A 153 4.39 3.59 -13.95
N VAL A 154 3.14 3.44 -13.57
CA VAL A 154 2.16 4.51 -13.67
C VAL A 154 2.13 5.29 -12.37
N CYS A 155 2.08 4.59 -11.24
CA CYS A 155 2.15 5.24 -9.95
C CYS A 155 2.58 4.30 -8.84
N ALA A 156 2.86 4.92 -7.71
CA ALA A 156 2.96 4.29 -6.42
C ALA A 156 2.04 5.03 -5.46
N PHE A 157 1.62 4.40 -4.36
CA PHE A 157 0.82 5.10 -3.36
C PHE A 157 1.10 4.64 -1.93
N ASP A 158 0.81 5.53 -0.98
CA ASP A 158 0.88 5.33 0.48
C ASP A 158 -0.54 5.42 1.06
N GLU A 159 -0.83 4.53 1.99
CA GLU A 159 -2.08 4.44 2.69
C GLU A 159 -2.09 5.33 3.94
N ILE A 160 -3.18 6.06 4.11
CA ILE A 160 -3.38 6.92 5.26
C ILE A 160 -4.58 6.41 6.06
N GLY A 161 -4.32 5.77 7.19
CA GLY A 161 -5.33 5.31 8.15
C GLY A 161 -6.07 6.42 8.91
N ALA A 162 -6.07 7.66 8.38
CA ALA A 162 -6.71 8.84 8.95
C ALA A 162 -7.21 9.75 7.82
N VAL A 163 -8.48 10.12 7.86
CA VAL A 163 -9.13 10.93 6.80
C VAL A 163 -9.16 12.43 7.11
N SER A 164 -8.72 12.85 8.30
CA SER A 164 -8.68 14.25 8.72
C SER A 164 -7.65 14.47 9.85
N GLY A 165 -7.43 15.73 10.23
CA GLY A 165 -6.53 16.13 11.30
C GLY A 165 -5.10 16.45 10.86
N GLU A 166 -4.25 16.80 11.83
CA GLU A 166 -2.87 17.24 11.60
C GLU A 166 -2.04 16.15 10.92
N ARG A 167 -2.14 14.90 11.38
CA ARG A 167 -1.43 13.75 10.81
C ARG A 167 -1.76 13.50 9.34
N PHE A 168 -3.03 13.65 8.96
CA PHE A 168 -3.44 13.54 7.57
C PHE A 168 -2.78 14.63 6.72
N LYS A 169 -2.86 15.90 7.16
CA LYS A 169 -2.22 17.03 6.48
C LYS A 169 -0.71 16.88 6.37
N GLU A 170 -0.04 16.42 7.43
CA GLU A 170 1.40 16.17 7.41
C GLU A 170 1.80 15.12 6.38
N LYS A 171 1.08 13.98 6.34
CA LYS A 171 1.34 12.93 5.35
C LYS A 171 1.08 13.42 3.93
N GLN A 172 -0.05 14.09 3.69
CA GLN A 172 -0.35 14.71 2.39
C GLN A 172 0.76 15.65 1.94
N ASN A 173 1.22 16.55 2.84
CA ASN A 173 2.27 17.50 2.54
C ASN A 173 3.60 16.80 2.23
N LYS A 174 3.96 15.74 2.96
CA LYS A 174 5.17 14.95 2.70
C LYS A 174 5.12 14.25 1.34
N ILE A 175 3.96 13.73 0.93
CA ILE A 175 3.79 13.08 -0.36
C ILE A 175 3.89 14.10 -1.50
N LEU A 176 3.21 15.24 -1.36
CA LEU A 176 3.34 16.35 -2.29
C LEU A 176 4.81 16.77 -2.38
N GLU A 177 5.46 17.06 -1.24
CA GLU A 177 6.88 17.41 -1.15
C GLU A 177 7.79 16.45 -1.88
N ARG A 178 7.57 15.15 -1.70
CA ARG A 178 8.35 14.13 -2.40
C ARG A 178 8.16 14.21 -3.91
N ASN A 179 6.94 14.38 -4.41
CA ASN A 179 6.70 14.55 -5.83
C ASN A 179 7.39 15.80 -6.39
N TRP A 180 7.14 16.99 -5.83
CA TRP A 180 7.67 18.22 -6.44
C TRP A 180 9.17 18.43 -6.21
N LYS A 181 9.73 18.03 -5.05
CA LYS A 181 11.16 18.20 -4.78
C LYS A 181 12.04 17.09 -5.35
N ARG A 182 11.56 15.84 -5.40
CA ARG A 182 12.37 14.68 -5.81
C ARG A 182 11.95 14.07 -7.14
N GLY A 183 10.85 14.53 -7.72
CA GLY A 183 10.26 13.96 -8.92
C GLY A 183 9.49 12.66 -8.67
N GLY A 184 9.16 12.35 -7.40
CA GLY A 184 8.41 11.15 -7.02
C GLY A 184 9.13 10.27 -6.01
N ALA A 185 8.68 9.02 -5.91
CA ALA A 185 9.24 7.98 -5.07
C ALA A 185 10.24 7.10 -5.82
N ASP A 186 11.21 6.57 -5.08
CA ASP A 186 12.18 5.60 -5.58
C ASP A 186 11.89 4.23 -4.96
N LEU A 187 12.02 3.18 -5.75
CA LEU A 187 11.82 1.80 -5.36
C LEU A 187 13.11 1.02 -5.62
N LYS A 188 13.78 0.59 -4.55
CA LYS A 188 14.97 -0.25 -4.65
C LYS A 188 14.60 -1.60 -5.27
N TYR A 189 13.51 -2.21 -4.82
CA TYR A 189 13.01 -3.49 -5.34
C TYR A 189 11.82 -3.25 -6.26
N GLY A 190 12.04 -2.54 -7.37
CA GLY A 190 11.00 -2.28 -8.37
C GLY A 190 11.01 -3.28 -9.53
N ILE A 191 9.96 -3.22 -10.35
CA ILE A 191 9.92 -3.87 -11.66
C ILE A 191 9.68 -2.81 -12.73
N PHE A 192 10.27 -2.98 -13.90
CA PHE A 192 10.06 -2.10 -15.04
C PHE A 192 10.09 -2.90 -16.34
N PHE A 193 9.61 -2.31 -17.42
CA PHE A 193 9.70 -2.94 -18.74
C PHE A 193 10.93 -2.42 -19.48
N GLU A 194 11.71 -3.32 -20.07
CA GLU A 194 12.88 -3.00 -20.89
C GLU A 194 12.68 -3.57 -22.30
N GLY A 195 12.93 -2.73 -23.31
CA GLY A 195 12.89 -3.15 -24.71
C GLY A 195 14.17 -3.86 -25.10
N LYS A 196 14.06 -5.12 -25.53
CA LYS A 196 15.15 -5.85 -26.18
C LYS A 196 14.63 -6.51 -27.46
N GLU A 197 15.28 -6.21 -28.59
CA GLU A 197 14.98 -6.82 -29.90
C GLU A 197 13.49 -6.69 -30.30
N GLY A 198 12.91 -5.51 -30.08
CA GLY A 198 11.50 -5.23 -30.41
C GLY A 198 10.48 -5.92 -29.48
N LYS A 199 10.92 -6.63 -28.44
CA LYS A 199 10.07 -7.23 -27.40
C LYS A 199 10.32 -6.55 -26.07
N MET A 200 9.25 -6.07 -25.44
CA MET A 200 9.31 -5.51 -24.09
C MET A 200 9.26 -6.64 -23.07
N LYS A 201 10.28 -6.76 -22.22
CA LYS A 201 10.37 -7.77 -21.16
C LYS A 201 10.30 -7.11 -19.79
N LEU A 202 9.63 -7.77 -18.84
CA LEU A 202 9.66 -7.36 -17.45
C LEU A 202 11.07 -7.60 -16.87
N LYS A 203 11.58 -6.60 -16.15
CA LYS A 203 12.88 -6.59 -15.50
C LYS A 203 12.73 -6.17 -14.04
N LYS A 204 13.67 -6.63 -13.23
CA LYS A 204 13.78 -6.35 -11.80
C LYS A 204 14.90 -5.33 -11.60
N GLY A 205 14.71 -4.34 -10.73
CA GLY A 205 15.78 -3.40 -10.36
C GLY A 205 15.27 -2.08 -9.79
N HIS A 206 16.18 -1.11 -9.66
CA HIS A 206 15.85 0.18 -9.08
C HIS A 206 14.99 0.99 -10.04
N VAL A 207 13.84 1.46 -9.55
CA VAL A 207 12.97 2.38 -10.27
C VAL A 207 12.99 3.73 -9.57
N PHE A 208 13.32 4.78 -10.32
CA PHE A 208 13.37 6.14 -9.79
C PHE A 208 12.15 6.97 -10.20
N GLN A 209 11.81 7.96 -9.38
CA GLN A 209 10.91 9.07 -9.71
C GLN A 209 9.51 8.59 -10.16
N VAL A 210 8.93 7.65 -9.43
CA VAL A 210 7.56 7.14 -9.62
C VAL A 210 6.58 8.13 -9.00
N PRO A 211 5.53 8.61 -9.71
CA PRO A 211 4.51 9.45 -9.11
C PRO A 211 3.95 8.79 -7.85
N LEU A 212 3.94 9.51 -6.73
CA LEU A 212 3.44 9.02 -5.44
C LEU A 212 2.10 9.66 -5.11
N PHE A 213 1.07 8.86 -4.91
CA PHE A 213 -0.25 9.34 -4.45
C PHE A 213 -0.55 8.82 -3.05
N TYR A 214 -1.67 9.25 -2.48
CA TYR A 214 -2.22 8.62 -1.29
C TYR A 214 -3.66 8.20 -1.46
N LEU A 215 -4.03 7.16 -0.71
CA LEU A 215 -5.41 6.77 -0.45
C LEU A 215 -5.65 6.87 1.06
N ALA A 216 -6.69 7.60 1.46
CA ALA A 216 -7.03 7.75 2.87
C ALA A 216 -8.33 7.00 3.18
N MET A 217 -8.29 6.17 4.23
CA MET A 217 -9.46 5.43 4.70
C MET A 217 -9.42 5.29 6.21
N SER A 218 -10.58 5.40 6.87
CA SER A 218 -10.68 5.18 8.30
C SER A 218 -10.68 3.69 8.64
N LYS A 219 -10.38 3.34 9.90
CA LYS A 219 -10.45 1.93 10.37
C LYS A 219 -11.87 1.36 10.27
N GLU A 220 -12.87 2.21 10.44
CA GLU A 220 -14.27 1.87 10.34
C GLU A 220 -14.64 1.57 8.89
N ASP A 221 -14.14 2.36 7.94
CA ASP A 221 -14.40 2.17 6.52
C ASP A 221 -13.68 0.93 5.98
N ILE A 222 -12.44 0.66 6.41
CA ILE A 222 -11.73 -0.59 6.03
C ILE A 222 -12.57 -1.82 6.39
N LYS A 223 -13.18 -1.83 7.59
CA LYS A 223 -14.03 -2.94 8.04
C LYS A 223 -15.29 -3.06 7.19
N LYS A 224 -15.96 -1.94 6.90
CA LYS A 224 -17.17 -1.95 6.05
C LYS A 224 -16.86 -2.44 4.64
N THR A 225 -15.74 -1.98 4.07
CA THR A 225 -15.32 -2.31 2.72
C THR A 225 -14.89 -3.77 2.57
N LEU A 226 -14.37 -4.38 3.64
CA LEU A 226 -14.00 -5.80 3.62
C LEU A 226 -15.21 -6.71 3.31
N ASP A 227 -16.36 -6.38 3.90
CA ASP A 227 -17.54 -7.25 3.87
C ASP A 227 -18.60 -6.81 2.82
N ASP A 228 -18.42 -5.65 2.17
CA ASP A 228 -19.41 -5.08 1.23
C ASP A 228 -18.79 -4.76 -0.16
N PRO A 229 -19.12 -5.55 -1.20
CA PRO A 229 -18.67 -5.29 -2.58
C PRO A 229 -19.07 -3.92 -3.14
N SER A 230 -20.20 -3.34 -2.72
CA SER A 230 -20.62 -2.01 -3.18
C SER A 230 -19.72 -0.91 -2.60
N GLN A 231 -19.22 -1.09 -1.37
CA GLN A 231 -18.22 -0.20 -0.79
C GLN A 231 -16.87 -0.34 -1.51
N GLN A 232 -16.50 -1.53 -1.99
CA GLN A 232 -15.26 -1.74 -2.75
C GLN A 232 -15.25 -0.92 -4.06
N GLU A 233 -16.37 -0.91 -4.79
CA GLU A 233 -16.54 -0.12 -6.00
C GLU A 233 -16.50 1.38 -5.70
N LYS A 234 -17.20 1.83 -4.66
CA LYS A 234 -17.15 3.22 -4.20
C LYS A 234 -15.72 3.65 -3.86
N VAL A 235 -14.97 2.84 -3.10
CA VAL A 235 -13.58 3.11 -2.75
C VAL A 235 -12.70 3.26 -3.99
N PHE A 236 -12.92 2.44 -5.02
CA PHE A 236 -12.19 2.58 -6.27
C PHE A 236 -12.47 3.93 -6.95
N HIS A 237 -13.73 4.32 -7.08
CA HIS A 237 -14.07 5.63 -7.65
C HIS A 237 -13.55 6.81 -6.82
N ASP A 238 -13.65 6.73 -5.49
CA ASP A 238 -13.10 7.72 -4.57
C ASP A 238 -11.56 7.83 -4.73
N PHE A 239 -10.87 6.69 -4.92
CA PHE A 239 -9.44 6.67 -5.23
C PHE A 239 -9.13 7.36 -6.56
N ILE A 240 -9.82 7.01 -7.66
CA ILE A 240 -9.61 7.64 -8.97
C ILE A 240 -9.86 9.14 -8.91
N GLY A 241 -10.96 9.57 -8.27
CA GLY A 241 -11.26 10.98 -8.05
C GLY A 241 -10.16 11.68 -7.26
N SER A 242 -9.69 11.07 -6.16
CA SER A 242 -8.59 11.61 -5.36
C SER A 242 -7.29 11.73 -6.14
N VAL A 243 -6.95 10.73 -6.96
CA VAL A 243 -5.75 10.79 -7.82
C VAL A 243 -5.87 11.95 -8.81
N LYS A 244 -7.01 12.13 -9.49
CA LYS A 244 -7.26 13.25 -10.42
C LYS A 244 -7.06 14.61 -9.71
N GLU A 245 -7.59 14.77 -8.51
CA GLU A 245 -7.37 15.99 -7.71
C GLU A 245 -5.90 16.19 -7.31
N GLN A 246 -5.21 15.12 -6.91
CA GLN A 246 -3.79 15.16 -6.56
C GLN A 246 -2.92 15.54 -7.77
N ILE A 247 -3.20 15.01 -8.96
CA ILE A 247 -2.52 15.39 -10.21
C ILE A 247 -2.71 16.88 -10.49
N LYS A 248 -3.95 17.38 -10.41
CA LYS A 248 -4.25 18.81 -10.58
C LYS A 248 -3.44 19.68 -9.63
N LYS A 249 -3.40 19.30 -8.34
CA LYS A 249 -2.62 20.02 -7.32
C LYS A 249 -1.11 19.96 -7.58
N LEU A 250 -0.59 18.84 -8.05
CA LEU A 250 0.83 18.72 -8.40
C LEU A 250 1.21 19.65 -9.57
N ARG A 251 0.32 19.83 -10.54
CA ARG A 251 0.54 20.75 -11.68
C ARG A 251 0.62 22.22 -11.28
N GLU A 252 0.24 22.60 -10.05
CA GLU A 252 0.41 23.95 -9.51
C GLU A 252 1.88 24.27 -9.17
N TYR A 253 2.76 23.26 -9.14
CA TYR A 253 4.17 23.41 -8.82
C TYR A 253 5.07 23.14 -10.04
N PRO A 254 6.31 23.67 -10.07
CA PRO A 254 7.30 23.27 -11.07
C PRO A 254 7.62 21.78 -10.92
N LEU A 255 7.19 20.97 -11.88
CA LEU A 255 7.40 19.52 -11.86
C LEU A 255 8.71 19.13 -12.55
N HIS A 256 9.39 18.14 -11.99
CA HIS A 256 10.50 17.48 -12.66
C HIS A 256 10.02 16.90 -14.02
N PRO A 257 10.77 17.05 -15.13
CA PRO A 257 10.31 16.64 -16.46
C PRO A 257 9.81 15.19 -16.55
N LYS A 258 10.56 14.25 -15.93
CA LYS A 258 10.17 12.83 -15.88
C LYS A 258 8.90 12.57 -15.08
N LEU A 259 8.68 13.35 -14.01
CA LEU A 259 7.44 13.25 -13.24
C LEU A 259 6.28 13.74 -14.08
N LYS A 260 6.43 14.88 -14.77
CA LYS A 260 5.43 15.43 -15.67
C LYS A 260 5.03 14.41 -16.76
N GLU A 261 6.01 13.81 -17.44
CA GLU A 261 5.77 12.76 -18.46
C GLU A 261 4.96 11.58 -17.90
N ARG A 262 5.31 11.10 -16.69
CA ARG A 262 4.59 10.01 -16.04
C ARG A 262 3.19 10.40 -15.60
N LEU A 263 2.99 11.63 -15.14
CA LEU A 263 1.66 12.15 -14.79
C LEU A 263 0.78 12.31 -16.03
N ASP A 264 1.32 12.84 -17.14
CA ASP A 264 0.60 12.97 -18.41
C ASP A 264 0.18 11.58 -18.91
N SER A 265 1.10 10.59 -18.90
CA SER A 265 0.77 9.20 -19.24
C SER A 265 -0.24 8.56 -18.30
N PHE A 266 -0.17 8.84 -16.99
CA PHE A 266 -1.13 8.27 -16.04
C PHE A 266 -2.52 8.89 -16.20
N GLU A 267 -2.60 10.21 -16.40
CA GLU A 267 -3.85 10.93 -16.58
C GLU A 267 -4.64 10.35 -17.77
N GLU A 268 -3.99 10.14 -18.93
CA GLU A 268 -4.60 9.49 -20.09
C GLU A 268 -5.13 8.07 -19.79
N ILE A 269 -4.47 7.35 -18.88
CA ILE A 269 -4.88 6.01 -18.48
C ILE A 269 -6.12 6.07 -17.57
N ILE A 270 -6.14 6.99 -16.60
CA ILE A 270 -7.24 7.10 -15.62
C ILE A 270 -8.47 7.83 -16.14
N GLU A 271 -8.38 8.57 -17.24
CA GLU A 271 -9.56 9.15 -17.90
C GLU A 271 -10.54 8.09 -18.44
N LYS A 272 -10.11 6.83 -18.51
CA LYS A 272 -10.96 5.69 -18.88
C LYS A 272 -11.84 5.17 -17.73
N PHE A 273 -11.60 5.65 -16.51
CA PHE A 273 -12.31 5.30 -15.27
C PHE A 273 -13.00 6.53 -14.66
#